data_AF-A0A7C5ASJ5-F1
#
_entry.id   AF-A0A7C5ASJ5-F1
#
_cell.length_a   1.000
_cell.length_b   1.000
_cell.length_c   1.000
_cell.angle_alpha   90.00
_cell.angle_beta   90.00
_cell.angle_gamma   90.00
#
_symmetry.space_group_name_H-M   'P 1'
#
loop_
_entity.id
_entity.type
_entity.pdbx_description
1 polymer ?
#
loop_
_entity_poly.entity_id
_entity_poly.type
_entity_poly.pdbx_seq_one_letter_code
_entity_poly.pdbx_strand_id
1 'polypeptide(L)'
;NPDIAATEKPMEFGFINATLRSRTFPPNDPWLSGYSISYYYFGYVMIAMLTRLTGLPSSVTFNLAGATWFALTVVASFSLAYNLAKASEVRQAVRMGAVRLGHLLAGLLGAFFVALMGNLEGIFEIVRACGWGTPGLWAWLDIKGMPLAASSVPCLPDDPWWWWRASRVIHDRDALGNSIEVIDEFPFFSFLLGDNHPHVLALPFVLLALSVVLALLLKITTPGVDGHSPSREGWWGSWGRMLEPMAEGPYEVLLIALVLGALGFLNTWDYPIALGMVIVACALGLYRTGRPTGDWLQKSLLLGLVLGILGVLLYAPFYVSFRSQAGGIGWVGAIKTRWHQYVLMFGVFLWAILGLALYSLREILRQRGAAPRLPSLGMAIGLGAGAAALLFIGRGWWTAALTAALGGGALALAIWGCAPARGGTLDEAPRSALSASACFALLMAAGGLALTGSVEFLFLRDSFGTRMNTVFKFYYQGWALMGLASAYAAYGVWRSAARANWVGRMLRGVWGLVLVGLALCGASYTLVATYSKADGFRGTPTLDGTRYVARYRPAEYEAIRWLQAHAAEGAVMLEAPGGS
;
A
#
# COMPACT_ATOMS: atom_id res chain seq x y z
N ASN A 1 -18.55 -14.73 -3.73
CA ASN A 1 -18.56 -16.17 -3.43
C ASN A 1 -17.98 -16.39 -2.04
N PRO A 2 -18.76 -16.87 -1.04
CA PRO A 2 -18.30 -17.13 0.32
C PRO A 2 -17.55 -18.47 0.48
N ASP A 3 -17.51 -19.32 -0.55
CA ASP A 3 -16.90 -20.64 -0.48
C ASP A 3 -15.40 -20.55 -0.18
N ILE A 4 -14.95 -21.36 0.78
CA ILE A 4 -13.54 -21.54 1.14
C ILE A 4 -12.97 -22.65 0.23
N ALA A 5 -12.97 -22.38 -1.07
CA ALA A 5 -12.54 -23.29 -2.11
C ALA A 5 -11.55 -22.59 -3.05
N ALA A 6 -10.66 -23.39 -3.65
CA ALA A 6 -9.62 -22.95 -4.59
C ALA A 6 -8.64 -21.91 -4.02
N THR A 7 -7.64 -21.57 -4.83
CA THR A 7 -6.55 -20.64 -4.48
C THR A 7 -5.96 -20.97 -3.11
N GLU A 8 -5.75 -19.97 -2.26
CA GLU A 8 -5.13 -20.11 -0.96
C GLU A 8 -6.15 -20.17 0.19
N LYS A 9 -7.45 -19.96 -0.05
CA LYS A 9 -8.49 -19.97 1.01
C LYS A 9 -8.46 -21.19 1.92
N PRO A 10 -8.32 -22.43 1.40
CA PRO A 10 -8.19 -23.61 2.26
C PRO A 10 -6.96 -23.54 3.16
N MET A 11 -5.86 -22.94 2.68
CA MET A 11 -4.64 -22.76 3.45
C MET A 11 -4.87 -21.81 4.63
N GLU A 12 -5.44 -20.62 4.40
CA GLU A 12 -5.68 -19.69 5.49
C GLU A 12 -6.73 -20.21 6.48
N PHE A 13 -7.76 -20.90 5.99
CA PHE A 13 -8.73 -21.56 6.86
C PHE A 13 -8.07 -22.65 7.72
N GLY A 14 -7.13 -23.40 7.15
CA GLY A 14 -6.27 -24.34 7.87
C GLY A 14 -5.49 -23.65 8.99
N PHE A 15 -4.81 -22.55 8.71
CA PHE A 15 -4.05 -21.78 9.71
C PHE A 15 -4.91 -21.17 10.82
N ILE A 16 -6.11 -20.66 10.51
CA ILE A 16 -7.05 -20.17 11.52
C ILE A 16 -7.50 -21.31 12.44
N ASN A 17 -7.87 -22.47 11.89
CA ASN A 17 -8.30 -23.62 12.69
C ASN A 17 -7.14 -24.24 13.49
N ALA A 18 -5.93 -24.28 12.92
CA ALA A 18 -4.73 -24.69 13.63
C ALA A 18 -4.46 -23.78 14.83
N THR A 19 -4.60 -22.47 14.66
CA THR A 19 -4.49 -21.49 15.74
C THR A 19 -5.57 -21.68 16.81
N LEU A 20 -6.82 -21.93 16.40
CA LEU A 20 -7.93 -22.18 17.32
C LEU A 20 -7.73 -23.46 18.15
N ARG A 21 -7.06 -24.48 17.61
CA ARG A 21 -6.83 -25.78 18.25
C ARG A 21 -5.51 -25.88 19.01
N SER A 22 -4.55 -24.99 18.74
CA SER A 22 -3.24 -25.02 19.39
C SER A 22 -3.35 -24.53 20.84
N ARG A 23 -2.74 -25.28 21.77
CA ARG A 23 -2.68 -24.93 23.20
C ARG A 23 -1.51 -24.01 23.53
N THR A 24 -0.49 -23.99 22.69
CA THR A 24 0.74 -23.21 22.82
C THR A 24 1.05 -22.50 21.51
N PHE A 25 1.90 -21.47 21.58
CA PHE A 25 2.44 -20.76 20.42
C PHE A 25 3.93 -21.10 20.22
N PRO A 26 4.44 -21.14 18.97
CA PRO A 26 3.72 -20.97 17.70
C PRO A 26 2.67 -22.06 17.42
N PRO A 27 1.62 -21.80 16.62
CA PRO A 27 0.57 -22.78 16.37
C PRO A 27 1.10 -24.00 15.61
N ASN A 28 0.45 -25.15 15.79
CA ASN A 28 0.77 -26.38 15.07
C ASN A 28 0.59 -26.19 13.56
N ASP A 29 1.49 -26.78 12.77
CA ASP A 29 1.34 -26.83 11.31
C ASP A 29 0.20 -27.79 10.93
N PRO A 30 -0.80 -27.36 10.14
CA PRO A 30 -1.92 -28.24 9.78
C PRO A 30 -1.59 -29.26 8.67
N TRP A 31 -0.44 -29.14 7.99
CA TRP A 31 0.03 -30.10 6.97
C TRP A 31 1.13 -31.03 7.47
N LEU A 32 1.96 -30.58 8.42
CA LEU A 32 3.10 -31.36 8.89
C LEU A 32 3.09 -31.56 10.41
N SER A 33 2.61 -32.74 10.83
CA SER A 33 2.52 -33.09 12.25
C SER A 33 3.88 -33.03 12.97
N GLY A 34 3.88 -32.49 14.19
CA GLY A 34 5.07 -32.28 15.01
C GLY A 34 5.82 -30.98 14.72
N TYR A 35 5.39 -30.20 13.73
CA TYR A 35 5.95 -28.90 13.39
C TYR A 35 4.99 -27.76 13.72
N SER A 36 5.51 -26.54 13.71
CA SER A 36 4.74 -25.31 13.91
C SER A 36 4.71 -24.50 12.63
N ILE A 37 3.66 -23.67 12.47
CA ILE A 37 3.52 -22.76 11.34
C ILE A 37 4.73 -21.84 11.27
N SER A 38 5.47 -21.93 10.17
CA SER A 38 6.57 -21.01 9.86
C SER A 38 6.17 -20.02 8.78
N TYR A 39 5.18 -19.18 9.11
CA TYR A 39 4.56 -18.21 8.20
C TYR A 39 4.07 -16.96 8.95
N TYR A 40 3.55 -15.95 8.24
CA TYR A 40 3.03 -14.72 8.86
C TYR A 40 1.66 -14.96 9.51
N TYR A 41 1.65 -15.49 10.73
CA TYR A 41 0.40 -15.97 11.35
C TYR A 41 -0.30 -14.97 12.28
N PHE A 42 0.20 -13.75 12.47
CA PHE A 42 -0.41 -12.80 13.42
C PHE A 42 -1.84 -12.41 13.04
N GLY A 43 -2.10 -12.24 11.74
CA GLY A 43 -3.45 -11.99 11.23
C GLY A 43 -4.43 -13.10 11.61
N TYR A 44 -4.01 -14.36 11.46
CA TYR A 44 -4.80 -15.52 11.84
C TYR A 44 -5.04 -15.61 13.34
N VAL A 45 -4.07 -15.18 14.17
CA VAL A 45 -4.26 -15.06 15.62
C VAL A 45 -5.37 -14.08 15.95
N MET A 46 -5.38 -12.90 15.34
CA MET A 46 -6.45 -11.93 15.57
C MET A 46 -7.81 -12.47 15.13
N ILE A 47 -7.89 -13.13 13.97
CA ILE A 47 -9.14 -13.74 13.50
C ILE A 47 -9.59 -14.87 14.44
N ALA A 48 -8.67 -15.72 14.90
CA ALA A 48 -8.97 -16.80 15.85
C ALA A 48 -9.46 -16.25 17.21
N MET A 49 -8.86 -15.15 17.69
CA MET A 49 -9.32 -14.46 18.89
C MET A 49 -10.74 -13.93 18.73
N LEU A 50 -11.04 -13.23 17.63
CA LEU A 50 -12.39 -12.74 17.33
C LEU A 50 -13.40 -13.89 17.15
N THR A 51 -12.96 -15.01 16.58
CA THR A 51 -13.79 -16.23 16.47
C THR A 51 -14.16 -16.77 17.84
N ARG A 52 -13.20 -16.86 18.77
CA ARG A 52 -13.49 -17.27 20.15
C ARG A 52 -14.40 -16.29 20.88
N LEU A 53 -14.16 -14.98 20.74
CA LEU A 53 -14.95 -13.94 21.41
C LEU A 53 -16.41 -13.90 20.95
N THR A 54 -16.66 -14.18 19.67
CA THR A 54 -18.02 -14.16 19.10
C THR A 54 -18.78 -15.47 19.30
N GLY A 55 -18.07 -16.57 19.59
CA GLY A 55 -18.68 -17.90 19.70
C GLY A 55 -19.20 -18.46 18.37
N LEU A 56 -18.85 -17.84 17.24
CA LEU A 56 -19.28 -18.26 15.91
C LEU A 56 -18.36 -19.34 15.33
N PRO A 57 -18.86 -20.23 14.43
CA PRO A 57 -18.03 -21.19 13.73
C PRO A 57 -16.97 -20.50 12.86
N SER A 58 -15.78 -21.10 12.76
CA SER A 58 -14.69 -20.56 11.93
C SER A 58 -15.07 -20.44 10.45
N SER A 59 -15.96 -21.31 9.95
CA SER A 59 -16.47 -21.25 8.57
C SER A 59 -17.27 -19.98 8.25
N VAL A 60 -17.85 -19.35 9.28
CA VAL A 60 -18.57 -18.07 9.20
C VAL A 60 -17.62 -16.91 9.46
N THR A 61 -16.78 -17.01 10.49
CA THR A 61 -15.87 -15.91 10.86
C THR A 61 -14.77 -15.67 9.84
N PHE A 62 -14.41 -16.67 9.02
CA PHE A 62 -13.52 -16.48 7.87
C PHE A 62 -14.01 -15.38 6.92
N ASN A 63 -15.30 -15.43 6.53
CA ASN A 63 -15.90 -14.44 5.64
C ASN A 63 -16.18 -13.10 6.35
N LEU A 64 -16.58 -13.13 7.63
CA LEU A 64 -16.76 -11.92 8.43
C LEU A 64 -15.43 -11.16 8.66
N ALA A 65 -14.31 -11.88 8.80
CA ALA A 65 -12.99 -11.29 8.89
C ALA A 65 -12.66 -10.49 7.63
N GLY A 66 -12.87 -11.06 6.43
CA GLY A 66 -12.68 -10.34 5.17
C GLY A 66 -13.49 -9.04 5.10
N ALA A 67 -14.78 -9.08 5.47
CA ALA A 67 -15.63 -7.88 5.50
C ALA A 67 -15.15 -6.84 6.54
N THR A 68 -14.71 -7.30 7.71
CA THR A 68 -14.20 -6.44 8.79
C THR A 68 -12.90 -5.76 8.38
N TRP A 69 -11.97 -6.49 7.77
CA TRP A 69 -10.69 -5.95 7.30
C TRP A 69 -10.86 -4.96 6.14
N PHE A 70 -11.82 -5.23 5.24
CA PHE A 70 -12.21 -4.27 4.21
C PHE A 70 -12.71 -2.96 4.85
N ALA A 71 -13.63 -3.05 5.82
CA ALA A 71 -14.16 -1.88 6.52
C ALA A 71 -13.06 -1.09 7.26
N LEU A 72 -12.15 -1.77 7.97
CA LEU A 72 -11.01 -1.15 8.65
C LEU A 72 -10.09 -0.43 7.67
N THR A 73 -9.84 -1.03 6.50
CA THR A 73 -9.03 -0.42 5.42
C THR A 73 -9.69 0.86 4.90
N VAL A 74 -11.00 0.82 4.63
CA VAL A 74 -11.78 1.99 4.18
C VAL A 74 -11.76 3.11 5.22
N VAL A 75 -11.97 2.79 6.50
CA VAL A 75 -11.98 3.78 7.59
C VAL A 75 -10.60 4.40 7.81
N ALA A 76 -9.53 3.58 7.81
CA ALA A 76 -8.18 4.06 8.03
C ALA A 76 -7.69 4.94 6.87
N SER A 77 -7.95 4.54 5.62
CA SER A 77 -7.59 5.34 4.44
C SER A 77 -8.39 6.64 4.35
N PHE A 78 -9.69 6.61 4.68
CA PHE A 78 -10.52 7.81 4.83
C PHE A 78 -9.93 8.76 5.87
N SER A 79 -9.65 8.26 7.07
CA SER A 79 -9.13 9.06 8.18
C SER A 79 -7.80 9.70 7.83
N LEU A 80 -6.88 8.95 7.22
CA LEU A 80 -5.57 9.46 6.85
C LEU A 80 -5.67 10.56 5.79
N ALA A 81 -6.41 10.33 4.70
CA ALA A 81 -6.56 11.33 3.64
C ALA A 81 -7.34 12.59 4.12
N TYR A 82 -8.36 12.41 4.97
CA TYR A 82 -9.07 13.51 5.62
C TYR A 82 -8.11 14.37 6.48
N ASN A 83 -7.30 13.72 7.33
CA ASN A 83 -6.39 14.42 8.22
C ASN A 83 -5.23 15.09 7.46
N LEU A 84 -4.78 14.51 6.34
CA LEU A 84 -3.82 15.15 5.44
C LEU A 84 -4.37 16.47 4.89
N ALA A 85 -5.59 16.44 4.36
CA ALA A 85 -6.26 17.62 3.83
C ALA A 85 -6.48 18.67 4.93
N LYS A 86 -7.01 18.27 6.09
CA LYS A 86 -7.25 19.15 7.24
C LYS A 86 -5.97 19.81 7.76
N ALA A 87 -4.90 19.04 7.95
CA ALA A 87 -3.63 19.55 8.47
C ALA A 87 -2.95 20.54 7.50
N SER A 88 -3.24 20.45 6.20
CA SER A 88 -2.71 21.38 5.20
C SER A 88 -3.26 22.81 5.38
N GLU A 89 -4.36 22.98 6.12
CA GLU A 89 -5.09 24.24 6.24
C GLU A 89 -4.90 25.00 7.55
N VAL A 90 -4.28 24.39 8.57
CA VAL A 90 -4.18 24.92 9.94
C VAL A 90 -3.48 26.31 10.02
N ARG A 91 -2.94 26.84 8.90
CA ARG A 91 -2.36 28.19 8.80
C ARG A 91 -3.13 29.20 7.94
N GLN A 92 -4.28 28.86 7.36
CA GLN A 92 -5.08 29.80 6.53
C GLN A 92 -6.56 29.72 6.92
N ALA A 93 -6.95 30.46 7.97
CA ALA A 93 -8.33 30.61 8.39
C ALA A 93 -9.13 31.46 7.39
N VAL A 94 -9.85 30.83 6.44
CA VAL A 94 -10.93 31.49 5.68
C VAL A 94 -12.02 30.46 5.26
N ARG A 95 -13.26 30.69 5.69
CA ARG A 95 -14.55 30.01 5.35
C ARG A 95 -14.74 28.56 5.81
N MET A 96 -15.38 28.37 6.97
CA MET A 96 -15.58 27.05 7.62
C MET A 96 -16.42 26.01 6.85
N GLY A 97 -17.38 26.42 6.01
CA GLY A 97 -18.33 25.48 5.36
C GLY A 97 -17.75 24.67 4.19
N ALA A 98 -17.21 25.35 3.17
CA ALA A 98 -16.64 24.69 1.98
C ALA A 98 -15.36 23.90 2.28
N VAL A 99 -14.63 24.33 3.30
CA VAL A 99 -13.42 23.69 3.82
C VAL A 99 -13.71 22.27 4.33
N ARG A 100 -14.80 22.09 5.10
CA ARG A 100 -15.17 20.79 5.66
C ARG A 100 -15.53 19.78 4.57
N LEU A 101 -16.22 20.21 3.51
CA LEU A 101 -16.57 19.35 2.38
C LEU A 101 -15.31 18.89 1.62
N GLY A 102 -14.33 19.77 1.42
CA GLY A 102 -13.06 19.42 0.78
C GLY A 102 -12.29 18.32 1.54
N HIS A 103 -12.28 18.36 2.87
CA HIS A 103 -11.65 17.29 3.68
C HIS A 103 -12.40 15.98 3.60
N LEU A 104 -13.74 16.03 3.65
CA LEU A 104 -14.59 14.84 3.51
C LEU A 104 -14.37 14.18 2.13
N LEU A 105 -14.34 14.97 1.06
CA LEU A 105 -14.06 14.46 -0.29
C LEU A 105 -12.64 13.88 -0.39
N ALA A 106 -11.64 14.50 0.24
CA ALA A 106 -10.29 13.93 0.29
C ALA A 106 -10.27 12.57 1.00
N GLY A 107 -11.00 12.45 2.12
CA GLY A 107 -11.19 11.18 2.83
C GLY A 107 -11.87 10.13 1.94
N LEU A 108 -12.99 10.47 1.30
CA LEU A 108 -13.71 9.56 0.40
C LEU A 108 -12.84 9.12 -0.78
N LEU A 109 -12.05 10.02 -1.36
CA LEU A 109 -11.08 9.68 -2.41
C LEU A 109 -9.96 8.79 -1.89
N GLY A 110 -9.50 8.98 -0.64
CA GLY A 110 -8.52 8.09 0.00
C GLY A 110 -9.06 6.66 0.12
N ALA A 111 -10.28 6.51 0.64
CA ALA A 111 -10.97 5.23 0.69
C ALA A 111 -11.16 4.60 -0.68
N PHE A 112 -11.60 5.40 -1.66
CA PHE A 112 -11.82 4.93 -3.02
C PHE A 112 -10.50 4.47 -3.68
N PHE A 113 -9.47 5.31 -3.71
CA PHE A 113 -8.20 5.01 -4.37
C PHE A 113 -7.43 3.84 -3.74
N VAL A 114 -7.52 3.67 -2.42
CA VAL A 114 -6.85 2.56 -1.74
C VAL A 114 -7.66 1.26 -1.84
N ALA A 115 -8.94 1.28 -1.46
CA ALA A 115 -9.69 0.05 -1.20
C ALA A 115 -10.63 -0.38 -2.35
N LEU A 116 -11.06 0.55 -3.22
CA LEU A 116 -12.09 0.28 -4.24
C LEU A 116 -11.58 0.41 -5.67
N MET A 117 -10.48 1.11 -5.89
CA MET A 117 -9.95 1.36 -7.22
C MET A 117 -9.40 0.08 -7.84
N GLY A 118 -9.82 -0.22 -9.06
CA GLY A 118 -9.20 -1.24 -9.92
C GLY A 118 -8.14 -0.65 -10.84
N ASN A 119 -7.35 -1.50 -11.49
CA ASN A 119 -6.43 -1.04 -12.53
C ASN A 119 -7.17 -0.80 -13.86
N LEU A 120 -6.49 -0.22 -14.85
CA LEU A 120 -7.08 0.14 -16.14
C LEU A 120 -7.27 -1.06 -17.07
N GLU A 121 -6.85 -2.27 -16.71
CA GLU A 121 -7.06 -3.45 -17.54
C GLU A 121 -8.55 -3.81 -17.65
N GLY A 122 -9.33 -3.65 -16.57
CA GLY A 122 -10.74 -4.03 -16.55
C GLY A 122 -11.61 -3.31 -17.60
N ILE A 123 -11.28 -2.09 -18.01
CA ILE A 123 -12.02 -1.44 -19.11
C ILE A 123 -11.72 -2.11 -20.46
N PHE A 124 -10.50 -2.61 -20.67
CA PHE A 124 -10.16 -3.34 -21.89
C PHE A 124 -10.87 -4.69 -21.97
N GLU A 125 -11.17 -5.32 -20.84
CA GLU A 125 -12.02 -6.51 -20.81
C GLU A 125 -13.44 -6.21 -21.28
N ILE A 126 -14.02 -5.07 -20.88
CA ILE A 126 -15.35 -4.64 -21.32
C ILE A 126 -15.34 -4.24 -22.79
N VAL A 127 -14.34 -3.48 -23.24
CA VAL A 127 -14.15 -3.10 -24.65
C VAL A 127 -14.04 -4.35 -25.51
N ARG A 128 -13.24 -5.33 -25.08
CA ARG A 128 -13.12 -6.64 -25.73
C ARG A 128 -14.47 -7.35 -25.76
N ALA A 129 -15.16 -7.47 -24.63
CA ALA A 129 -16.48 -8.12 -24.56
C ALA A 129 -17.53 -7.48 -25.48
N CYS A 130 -17.45 -6.17 -25.73
CA CYS A 130 -18.29 -5.50 -26.74
C CYS A 130 -17.95 -5.80 -28.20
N GLY A 131 -16.87 -6.57 -28.47
CA GLY A 131 -16.33 -6.74 -29.82
C GLY A 131 -15.65 -5.48 -30.37
N TRP A 132 -15.33 -4.51 -29.50
CA TRP A 132 -14.57 -3.31 -29.89
C TRP A 132 -13.08 -3.58 -29.72
N GLY A 133 -12.23 -2.90 -30.51
CA GLY A 133 -10.78 -3.14 -30.51
C GLY A 133 -10.33 -4.05 -31.65
N THR A 134 -9.03 -4.31 -31.76
CA THR A 134 -8.44 -5.11 -32.84
C THR A 134 -7.50 -6.18 -32.29
N PRO A 135 -7.27 -7.29 -33.00
CA PRO A 135 -6.27 -8.28 -32.60
C PRO A 135 -4.88 -7.67 -32.34
N GLY A 136 -4.51 -6.63 -33.09
CA GLY A 136 -3.27 -5.89 -32.89
C GLY A 136 -3.23 -5.14 -31.55
N LEU A 137 -4.36 -4.58 -31.09
CA LEU A 137 -4.46 -3.95 -29.77
C LEU A 137 -4.22 -4.99 -28.67
N TRP A 138 -4.88 -6.15 -28.73
CA TRP A 138 -4.76 -7.20 -27.72
C TRP A 138 -3.36 -7.81 -27.68
N ALA A 139 -2.77 -8.04 -28.85
CA ALA A 139 -1.37 -8.45 -28.96
C ALA A 139 -0.41 -7.39 -28.41
N TRP A 140 -0.71 -6.10 -28.58
CA TRP A 140 0.10 -5.02 -28.01
C TRP A 140 -0.02 -4.93 -26.48
N LEU A 141 -1.22 -5.13 -25.91
CA LEU A 141 -1.40 -5.19 -24.45
C LEU A 141 -0.65 -6.38 -23.83
N ASP A 142 -0.57 -7.51 -24.56
CA ASP A 142 0.11 -8.76 -24.15
C ASP A 142 -0.25 -9.24 -22.73
N ILE A 143 -1.54 -9.18 -22.39
CA ILE A 143 -2.06 -9.67 -21.10
C ILE A 143 -2.16 -11.20 -21.16
N LYS A 144 -1.55 -11.88 -20.19
CA LYS A 144 -1.48 -13.35 -20.15
C LYS A 144 -2.89 -13.96 -20.15
N GLY A 145 -3.18 -14.81 -21.13
CA GLY A 145 -4.45 -15.52 -21.25
C GLY A 145 -5.63 -14.66 -21.73
N MET A 146 -5.39 -13.44 -22.24
CA MET A 146 -6.44 -12.63 -22.88
C MET A 146 -6.67 -13.09 -24.33
N PRO A 147 -7.90 -13.47 -24.71
CA PRO A 147 -8.21 -13.88 -26.09
C PRO A 147 -8.08 -12.73 -27.09
N LEU A 148 -7.60 -13.02 -28.32
CA LEU A 148 -7.48 -12.04 -29.41
C LEU A 148 -8.83 -11.71 -30.09
N ALA A 149 -9.87 -12.49 -29.81
CA ALA A 149 -11.23 -12.22 -30.24
C ALA A 149 -12.18 -12.78 -29.19
N ALA A 150 -13.11 -11.96 -28.73
CA ALA A 150 -14.29 -12.39 -28.00
C ALA A 150 -15.32 -11.28 -28.13
N SER A 151 -16.59 -11.65 -28.21
CA SER A 151 -17.72 -10.73 -28.07
C SER A 151 -18.81 -11.46 -27.32
N SER A 152 -19.44 -10.79 -26.36
CA SER A 152 -20.52 -11.34 -25.55
C SER A 152 -21.74 -10.42 -25.59
N VAL A 153 -22.92 -10.97 -25.29
CA VAL A 153 -24.17 -10.21 -25.21
C VAL A 153 -24.84 -10.48 -23.86
N PRO A 154 -25.05 -9.48 -22.99
CA PRO A 154 -24.61 -8.07 -23.13
C PRO A 154 -23.09 -7.93 -23.05
N CYS A 155 -22.55 -6.76 -23.40
CA CYS A 155 -21.13 -6.35 -23.31
C CYS A 155 -20.50 -6.53 -21.90
N LEU A 156 -20.34 -7.76 -21.44
CA LEU A 156 -19.79 -8.12 -20.14
C LEU A 156 -18.89 -9.34 -20.34
N PRO A 157 -17.66 -9.33 -19.82
CA PRO A 157 -16.80 -10.50 -19.91
C PRO A 157 -17.48 -11.73 -19.30
N ASP A 158 -17.54 -12.81 -20.08
CA ASP A 158 -18.17 -14.08 -19.72
C ASP A 158 -17.19 -15.26 -19.73
N ASP A 159 -15.93 -15.03 -20.14
CA ASP A 159 -14.93 -16.08 -20.16
C ASP A 159 -14.46 -16.46 -18.74
N PRO A 160 -14.18 -17.76 -18.49
CA PRO A 160 -13.75 -18.22 -17.18
C PRO A 160 -12.50 -17.48 -16.70
N TRP A 161 -12.51 -17.06 -15.43
CA TRP A 161 -11.37 -16.41 -14.77
C TRP A 161 -10.89 -15.08 -15.40
N TRP A 162 -11.70 -14.41 -16.24
CA TRP A 162 -11.34 -13.11 -16.80
C TRP A 162 -10.89 -12.11 -15.72
N TRP A 163 -11.61 -12.07 -14.59
CA TRP A 163 -11.34 -11.16 -13.47
C TRP A 163 -9.99 -11.41 -12.80
N TRP A 164 -9.37 -12.58 -13.01
CA TRP A 164 -8.04 -12.93 -12.52
C TRP A 164 -6.93 -12.19 -13.27
N ARG A 165 -7.14 -11.89 -14.55
CA ARG A 165 -6.13 -11.24 -15.41
C ARG A 165 -5.75 -9.84 -14.93
N ALA A 166 -6.66 -9.15 -14.23
CA ALA A 166 -6.36 -7.88 -13.58
C ALA A 166 -5.26 -7.99 -12.50
N SER A 167 -4.95 -9.19 -11.98
CA SER A 167 -3.81 -9.42 -11.07
C SER A 167 -2.54 -9.96 -11.74
N ARG A 168 -2.57 -10.03 -13.08
CA ARG A 168 -1.51 -10.57 -13.95
C ARG A 168 -1.31 -9.65 -15.17
N VAL A 169 -1.38 -8.33 -14.97
CA VAL A 169 -1.25 -7.34 -16.05
C VAL A 169 0.19 -7.24 -16.50
N ILE A 170 1.15 -7.38 -15.58
CA ILE A 170 2.56 -7.49 -15.92
C ILE A 170 2.84 -8.88 -16.49
N HIS A 171 3.23 -8.92 -17.76
CA HIS A 171 3.61 -10.15 -18.45
C HIS A 171 5.09 -10.11 -18.80
N ASP A 172 5.91 -10.68 -17.90
CA ASP A 172 7.35 -10.80 -18.11
C ASP A 172 7.66 -11.92 -19.11
N ARG A 173 8.74 -11.71 -19.87
CA ARG A 173 9.30 -12.72 -20.77
C ARG A 173 10.81 -12.83 -20.53
N ASP A 174 11.31 -14.06 -20.52
CA ASP A 174 12.74 -14.33 -20.46
C ASP A 174 13.45 -13.96 -21.78
N ALA A 175 14.76 -14.15 -21.84
CA ALA A 175 15.56 -13.87 -23.03
C ALA A 175 15.20 -14.76 -24.24
N LEU A 176 14.53 -15.90 -24.01
CA LEU A 176 14.05 -16.82 -25.04
C LEU A 176 12.59 -16.52 -25.44
N GLY A 177 11.96 -15.53 -24.81
CA GLY A 177 10.57 -15.13 -25.04
C GLY A 177 9.53 -15.93 -24.26
N ASN A 178 9.96 -16.84 -23.37
CA ASN A 178 9.05 -17.64 -22.53
C ASN A 178 8.37 -16.76 -21.49
N SER A 179 7.09 -17.02 -21.25
CA SER A 179 6.31 -16.33 -20.22
C SER A 179 6.88 -16.64 -18.83
N ILE A 180 7.13 -15.60 -18.05
CA ILE A 180 7.44 -15.69 -16.62
C ILE A 180 6.25 -15.13 -15.85
N GLU A 181 5.76 -15.88 -14.86
CA GLU A 181 4.67 -15.41 -14.04
C GLU A 181 5.12 -14.28 -13.10
N VAL A 182 4.29 -13.24 -13.05
CA VAL A 182 4.40 -12.10 -12.15
C VAL A 182 3.05 -11.89 -11.51
N ILE A 183 3.05 -11.59 -10.21
CA ILE A 183 1.83 -11.30 -9.45
C ILE A 183 1.82 -9.79 -9.21
N ASP A 184 0.82 -9.09 -9.74
CA ASP A 184 0.62 -7.65 -9.61
C ASP A 184 -0.79 -7.34 -9.10
N GLU A 185 -1.07 -7.83 -7.89
CA GLU A 185 -2.34 -7.56 -7.21
C GLU A 185 -2.46 -6.14 -6.67
N PHE A 186 -3.71 -5.71 -6.47
CA PHE A 186 -4.10 -4.48 -5.81
C PHE A 186 -5.18 -4.75 -4.77
N PRO A 187 -5.41 -3.85 -3.79
CA PRO A 187 -6.26 -4.17 -2.64
C PRO A 187 -7.67 -4.65 -2.98
N PHE A 188 -8.35 -4.00 -3.93
CA PHE A 188 -9.69 -4.43 -4.32
C PHE A 188 -9.71 -5.85 -4.93
N PHE A 189 -8.69 -6.23 -5.70
CA PHE A 189 -8.55 -7.60 -6.20
C PHE A 189 -8.52 -8.61 -5.06
N SER A 190 -7.70 -8.39 -4.03
CA SER A 190 -7.58 -9.33 -2.92
C SER A 190 -8.86 -9.38 -2.07
N PHE A 191 -9.56 -8.25 -1.88
CA PHE A 191 -10.89 -8.26 -1.24
C PHE A 191 -11.96 -8.97 -2.07
N LEU A 192 -11.92 -8.82 -3.39
CA LEU A 192 -12.78 -9.57 -4.31
C LEU A 192 -12.42 -11.06 -4.31
N LEU A 193 -11.13 -11.40 -4.19
CA LEU A 193 -10.65 -12.77 -4.00
C LEU A 193 -11.26 -13.38 -2.75
N GLY A 194 -11.19 -12.64 -1.65
CA GLY A 194 -11.78 -13.01 -0.37
C GLY A 194 -11.02 -14.14 0.31
N ASP A 195 -9.71 -14.20 0.09
CA ASP A 195 -8.80 -14.89 1.00
C ASP A 195 -8.42 -13.96 2.15
N ASN A 196 -7.93 -14.56 3.24
CA ASN A 196 -7.46 -13.82 4.40
C ASN A 196 -5.93 -13.81 4.41
N HIS A 197 -5.31 -13.58 3.24
CA HIS A 197 -3.87 -13.68 3.09
C HIS A 197 -3.14 -12.56 3.89
N PRO A 198 -1.89 -12.77 4.35
CA PRO A 198 -1.28 -11.86 5.33
C PRO A 198 -1.09 -10.42 4.84
N HIS A 199 -0.88 -10.16 3.55
CA HIS A 199 -0.81 -8.79 3.01
C HIS A 199 -2.15 -8.06 3.12
N VAL A 200 -3.27 -8.76 2.91
CA VAL A 200 -4.63 -8.22 3.12
C VAL A 200 -4.83 -7.92 4.61
N LEU A 201 -4.41 -8.85 5.47
CA LEU A 201 -4.55 -8.69 6.91
C LEU A 201 -3.66 -7.57 7.49
N ALA A 202 -2.54 -7.27 6.83
CA ALA A 202 -1.63 -6.18 7.18
C ALA A 202 -2.14 -4.79 6.76
N LEU A 203 -2.96 -4.70 5.71
CA LEU A 203 -3.35 -3.42 5.08
C LEU A 203 -3.90 -2.35 6.06
N PRO A 204 -4.84 -2.63 6.99
CA PRO A 204 -5.29 -1.62 7.94
C PRO A 204 -4.18 -1.17 8.92
N PHE A 205 -3.22 -2.05 9.24
CA PHE A 205 -2.09 -1.73 10.11
C PHE A 205 -1.02 -0.92 9.38
N VAL A 206 -0.84 -1.14 8.07
CA VAL A 206 -0.01 -0.27 7.22
C VAL A 206 -0.57 1.15 7.21
N LEU A 207 -1.89 1.30 7.06
CA LEU A 207 -2.55 2.61 7.10
C LEU A 207 -2.45 3.27 8.48
N LEU A 208 -2.52 2.48 9.56
CA LEU A 208 -2.25 2.96 10.91
C LEU A 208 -0.80 3.44 11.07
N ALA A 209 0.18 2.68 10.58
CA ALA A 209 1.59 3.07 10.60
C ALA A 209 1.84 4.36 9.82
N LEU A 210 1.24 4.52 8.64
CA LEU A 210 1.32 5.79 7.87
C LEU A 210 0.65 6.97 8.60
N SER A 211 -0.40 6.70 9.37
CA SER A 211 -1.03 7.71 10.24
C SER A 211 -0.10 8.14 11.38
N VAL A 212 0.65 7.19 11.96
CA VAL A 212 1.72 7.49 12.94
C VAL A 212 2.83 8.33 12.29
N VAL A 213 3.26 7.99 11.07
CA VAL A 213 4.27 8.78 10.34
C VAL A 213 3.79 10.23 10.13
N LEU A 214 2.53 10.41 9.72
CA LEU A 214 1.94 11.74 9.59
C LEU A 214 1.90 12.47 10.95
N ALA A 215 1.47 11.80 12.01
CA ALA A 215 1.40 12.38 13.34
C ALA A 215 2.78 12.88 13.82
N LEU A 216 3.83 12.05 13.62
CA LEU A 216 5.22 12.43 13.91
C LEU A 216 5.66 13.66 13.11
N LEU A 217 5.39 13.67 11.80
CA LEU A 217 5.73 14.82 10.95
C LEU A 217 5.01 16.10 11.41
N LEU A 218 3.72 16.01 11.73
CA LEU A 218 2.95 17.17 12.20
C LEU A 218 3.44 17.66 13.57
N LYS A 219 3.78 16.74 14.48
CA LYS A 219 4.36 17.04 15.80
C LYS A 219 5.68 17.79 15.67
N ILE A 220 6.60 17.31 14.83
CA ILE A 220 7.90 17.96 14.60
C ILE A 220 7.74 19.37 13.99
N THR A 221 6.74 19.55 13.13
CA THR A 221 6.59 20.78 12.31
C THR A 221 5.64 21.82 12.89
N THR A 222 4.91 21.46 13.95
CA THR A 222 4.03 22.37 14.69
C THR A 222 4.77 22.86 15.93
N PRO A 223 5.06 24.17 16.07
CA PRO A 223 5.68 24.68 17.28
C PRO A 223 4.78 24.39 18.48
N GLY A 224 5.35 23.82 19.56
CA GLY A 224 4.63 23.64 20.81
C GLY A 224 4.18 25.00 21.34
N VAL A 225 2.89 25.11 21.68
CA VAL A 225 2.31 26.30 22.33
C VAL A 225 2.87 26.49 23.74
N ASP A 226 3.40 25.43 24.33
CA ASP A 226 3.93 25.44 25.68
C ASP A 226 5.46 25.45 25.66
N GLY A 227 6.04 26.58 26.04
CA GLY A 227 7.47 26.73 26.38
C GLY A 227 7.89 25.95 27.63
N HIS A 228 7.13 24.92 28.02
CA HIS A 228 7.52 23.99 29.05
C HIS A 228 8.44 22.96 28.41
N SER A 229 9.75 23.20 28.47
CA SER A 229 10.70 22.08 28.54
C SER A 229 10.44 21.46 29.90
N PRO A 230 9.78 20.30 30.01
CA PRO A 230 9.61 19.69 31.32
C PRO A 230 11.02 19.39 31.82
N SER A 231 11.39 20.00 32.95
CA SER A 231 12.61 19.68 33.69
C SER A 231 12.53 18.21 34.13
N ARG A 232 12.92 17.30 33.24
CA ARG A 232 12.87 15.86 33.50
C ARG A 232 14.23 15.41 33.98
N GLU A 233 14.49 15.63 35.26
CA GLU A 233 15.46 14.82 35.99
C GLU A 233 15.00 13.36 35.99
N GLY A 234 15.84 12.46 35.47
CA GLY A 234 15.54 11.02 35.36
C GLY A 234 16.30 10.33 34.22
N TRP A 235 16.20 8.99 34.13
CA TRP A 235 16.86 8.15 33.12
C TRP A 235 16.58 8.54 31.66
N TRP A 236 15.44 9.20 31.41
CA TRP A 236 15.07 9.76 30.10
C TRP A 236 15.82 11.06 29.76
N GLY A 237 16.53 11.71 30.69
CA GLY A 237 17.10 13.05 30.50
C GLY A 237 18.15 13.14 29.40
N SER A 238 19.01 12.12 29.23
CA SER A 238 20.06 12.13 28.20
C SER A 238 19.57 11.62 26.84
N TRP A 239 18.81 10.52 26.81
CA TRP A 239 18.25 9.92 25.60
C TRP A 239 17.04 10.70 25.06
N GLY A 240 16.20 11.19 25.96
CA GLY A 240 15.03 11.99 25.66
C GLY A 240 15.37 13.28 24.93
N ARG A 241 16.48 13.95 25.25
CA ARG A 241 16.91 15.18 24.54
C ARG A 241 17.20 14.98 23.05
N MET A 242 17.67 13.79 22.64
CA MET A 242 17.90 13.51 21.21
C MET A 242 16.60 13.19 20.46
N LEU A 243 15.62 12.57 21.15
CA LEU A 243 14.35 12.13 20.59
C LEU A 243 13.18 13.10 20.85
N GLU A 244 13.38 14.13 21.67
CA GLU A 244 12.37 15.11 22.12
C GLU A 244 11.52 15.70 20.99
N PRO A 245 12.09 16.04 19.80
CA PRO A 245 11.26 16.57 18.72
C PRO A 245 10.26 15.55 18.15
N MET A 246 10.53 14.26 18.34
CA MET A 246 9.80 13.14 17.73
C MET A 246 8.97 12.36 18.75
N ALA A 247 9.33 12.36 20.03
CA ALA A 247 8.63 11.64 21.07
C ALA A 247 8.66 12.42 22.40
N GLU A 248 7.51 12.50 23.06
CA GLU A 248 7.34 13.12 24.36
C GLU A 248 7.89 12.24 25.48
N GLY A 249 8.04 10.94 25.29
CA GLY A 249 8.49 10.02 26.35
C GLY A 249 8.66 8.57 25.89
N PRO A 250 9.12 7.69 26.79
CA PRO A 250 9.39 6.28 26.48
C PRO A 250 8.13 5.53 26.06
N TYR A 251 6.97 5.86 26.64
CA TYR A 251 5.69 5.20 26.32
C TYR A 251 5.25 5.46 24.87
N GLU A 252 5.48 6.66 24.34
CA GLU A 252 5.16 6.97 22.95
C GLU A 252 6.08 6.22 21.99
N VAL A 253 7.39 6.16 22.28
CA VAL A 253 8.35 5.35 21.51
C VAL A 253 7.95 3.88 21.52
N LEU A 254 7.56 3.36 22.69
CA LEU A 254 7.11 1.97 22.84
C LEU A 254 5.84 1.70 22.03
N LEU A 255 4.87 2.62 22.04
CA LEU A 255 3.64 2.49 21.27
C LEU A 255 3.90 2.52 19.77
N ILE A 256 4.76 3.42 19.30
CA ILE A 256 5.19 3.48 17.90
C ILE A 256 5.90 2.18 17.51
N ALA A 257 6.81 1.70 18.34
CA ALA A 257 7.52 0.44 18.11
C ALA A 257 6.56 -0.76 18.09
N LEU A 258 5.52 -0.78 18.92
CA LEU A 258 4.49 -1.82 18.94
C LEU A 258 3.69 -1.84 17.63
N VAL A 259 3.26 -0.67 17.15
CA VAL A 259 2.51 -0.52 15.90
C VAL A 259 3.36 -0.92 14.69
N LEU A 260 4.59 -0.40 14.59
CA LEU A 260 5.47 -0.71 13.47
C LEU A 260 5.95 -2.16 13.51
N GLY A 261 6.33 -2.67 14.69
CA GLY A 261 6.78 -4.05 14.86
C GLY A 261 5.71 -5.09 14.50
N ALA A 262 4.42 -4.76 14.69
CA ALA A 262 3.30 -5.62 14.29
C ALA A 262 3.36 -5.97 12.80
N LEU A 263 3.77 -5.02 11.95
CA LEU A 263 3.91 -5.23 10.50
C LEU A 263 4.92 -6.34 10.20
N GLY A 264 5.96 -6.47 11.00
CA GLY A 264 6.98 -7.50 10.84
C GLY A 264 6.43 -8.92 10.96
N PHE A 265 5.41 -9.08 11.82
CA PHE A 265 4.73 -10.34 12.09
C PHE A 265 3.49 -10.54 11.20
N LEU A 266 2.82 -9.46 10.78
CA LEU A 266 1.69 -9.50 9.82
C LEU A 266 2.16 -9.80 8.39
N ASN A 267 3.19 -9.11 7.94
CA ASN A 267 3.76 -9.27 6.61
C ASN A 267 5.14 -8.60 6.60
N THR A 268 6.20 -9.39 6.76
CA THR A 268 7.55 -8.90 7.14
C THR A 268 8.10 -7.75 6.30
N TRP A 269 7.73 -7.66 5.02
CA TRP A 269 8.20 -6.59 4.12
C TRP A 269 7.63 -5.20 4.44
N ASP A 270 6.47 -5.15 5.09
CA ASP A 270 5.80 -3.89 5.40
C ASP A 270 6.55 -3.12 6.51
N TYR A 271 7.26 -3.85 7.38
CA TYR A 271 8.01 -3.27 8.49
C TYR A 271 9.19 -2.38 8.06
N PRO A 272 10.17 -2.84 7.25
CA PRO A 272 11.27 -1.97 6.82
C PRO A 272 10.78 -0.80 5.97
N ILE A 273 9.70 -0.97 5.21
CA ILE A 273 9.09 0.12 4.43
C ILE A 273 8.52 1.19 5.36
N ALA A 274 7.72 0.79 6.36
CA ALA A 274 7.16 1.72 7.33
C ALA A 274 8.26 2.42 8.16
N LEU A 275 9.31 1.70 8.54
CA LEU A 275 10.46 2.27 9.25
C LEU A 275 11.20 3.31 8.38
N GLY A 276 11.41 3.01 7.10
CA GLY A 276 11.97 3.96 6.13
C GLY A 276 11.12 5.22 6.00
N MET A 277 9.80 5.07 5.94
CA MET A 277 8.86 6.21 5.91
C MET A 277 8.96 7.07 7.17
N VAL A 278 9.09 6.48 8.36
CA VAL A 278 9.34 7.22 9.62
C VAL A 278 10.65 8.01 9.52
N ILE A 279 11.75 7.36 9.13
CA ILE A 279 13.08 7.99 9.06
C ILE A 279 13.05 9.19 8.11
N VAL A 280 12.52 9.02 6.90
CA VAL A 280 12.51 10.09 5.89
C VAL A 280 11.53 11.21 6.26
N ALA A 281 10.35 10.89 6.79
CA ALA A 281 9.39 11.90 7.22
C ALA A 281 9.94 12.74 8.39
N CYS A 282 10.57 12.07 9.37
CA CYS A 282 11.22 12.74 10.49
C CYS A 282 12.39 13.63 10.04
N ALA A 283 13.24 13.12 9.14
CA ALA A 283 14.35 13.86 8.56
C ALA A 283 13.86 15.11 7.84
N LEU A 284 12.79 14.97 7.04
CA LEU A 284 12.15 16.07 6.33
C LEU A 284 11.51 17.09 7.27
N GLY A 285 10.84 16.62 8.34
CA GLY A 285 10.26 17.44 9.38
C GLY A 285 11.31 18.27 10.13
N LEU A 286 12.39 17.64 10.56
CA LEU A 286 13.50 18.31 11.24
C LEU A 286 14.23 19.29 10.31
N TYR A 287 14.52 18.87 9.07
CA TYR A 287 15.12 19.73 8.05
C TYR A 287 14.30 21.01 7.82
N ARG A 288 12.98 20.89 7.84
CA ARG A 288 12.04 22.01 7.68
C ARG A 288 12.08 23.02 8.83
N THR A 289 12.45 22.61 10.04
CA THR A 289 12.53 23.53 11.19
C THR A 289 13.67 24.55 11.07
N GLY A 290 14.63 24.33 10.17
CA GLY A 290 15.76 25.24 9.97
C GLY A 290 16.73 25.33 11.15
N ARG A 291 16.69 24.35 12.08
CA ARG A 291 17.61 24.33 13.23
C ARG A 291 19.08 24.22 12.79
N PRO A 292 20.02 24.90 13.47
CA PRO A 292 21.39 25.09 12.97
C PRO A 292 22.25 23.83 12.95
N THR A 293 21.90 22.82 13.75
CA THR A 293 22.80 21.73 14.15
C THR A 293 23.06 20.67 13.07
N GLY A 294 22.33 20.69 11.95
CA GLY A 294 22.54 19.73 10.84
C GLY A 294 22.34 18.25 11.22
N ASP A 295 21.93 17.97 12.45
CA ASP A 295 21.81 16.65 13.07
C ASP A 295 20.47 15.96 12.77
N TRP A 296 19.66 16.53 11.88
CA TRP A 296 18.36 16.00 11.48
C TRP A 296 18.45 14.56 10.97
N LEU A 297 19.52 14.23 10.22
CA LEU A 297 19.74 12.88 9.70
C LEU A 297 20.09 11.92 10.84
N GLN A 298 21.03 12.30 11.69
CA GLN A 298 21.48 11.48 12.83
C GLN A 298 20.32 11.16 13.78
N LYS A 299 19.51 12.16 14.15
CA LYS A 299 18.34 11.98 15.02
C LYS A 299 17.29 11.04 14.41
N SER A 300 17.04 11.19 13.10
CA SER A 300 16.06 10.35 12.39
C SER A 300 16.55 8.91 12.27
N LEU A 301 17.84 8.71 12.00
CA LEU A 301 18.46 7.38 11.99
C LEU A 301 18.48 6.74 13.37
N LEU A 302 18.77 7.51 14.43
CA LEU A 302 18.74 7.01 15.80
C LEU A 302 17.34 6.56 16.20
N LEU A 303 16.30 7.36 15.92
CA LEU A 303 14.92 6.96 16.16
C LEU A 303 14.58 5.69 15.37
N GLY A 304 14.94 5.64 14.09
CA GLY A 304 14.76 4.46 13.26
C GLY A 304 15.43 3.22 13.83
N LEU A 305 16.66 3.34 14.33
CA LEU A 305 17.38 2.25 14.99
C LEU A 305 16.67 1.78 16.27
N VAL A 306 16.24 2.72 17.12
CA VAL A 306 15.52 2.40 18.37
C VAL A 306 14.19 1.70 18.07
N LEU A 307 13.40 2.22 17.13
CA LEU A 307 12.14 1.61 16.72
C LEU A 307 12.35 0.26 16.02
N GLY A 308 13.46 0.11 15.28
CA GLY A 308 13.92 -1.14 14.69
C GLY A 308 14.19 -2.22 15.73
N ILE A 309 15.00 -1.88 16.74
CA ILE A 309 15.36 -2.82 17.82
C ILE A 309 14.12 -3.15 18.66
N LEU A 310 13.38 -2.14 19.12
CA LEU A 310 12.20 -2.36 19.96
C LEU A 310 11.11 -3.14 19.22
N GLY A 311 10.88 -2.88 17.93
CA GLY A 311 9.90 -3.63 17.14
C GLY A 311 10.28 -5.11 17.01
N VAL A 312 11.56 -5.44 16.84
CA VAL A 312 12.00 -6.84 16.86
C VAL A 312 11.86 -7.47 18.25
N LEU A 313 12.26 -6.75 19.32
CA LEU A 313 12.21 -7.26 20.68
C LEU A 313 10.78 -7.53 21.17
N LEU A 314 9.82 -6.65 20.86
CA LEU A 314 8.41 -6.80 21.25
C LEU A 314 7.75 -8.03 20.61
N TYR A 315 8.24 -8.44 19.44
CA TYR A 315 7.75 -9.61 18.71
C TYR A 315 8.80 -10.74 18.67
N ALA A 316 9.77 -10.74 19.60
CA ALA A 316 10.86 -11.71 19.63
C ALA A 316 10.39 -13.19 19.63
N PRO A 317 9.31 -13.59 20.34
CA PRO A 317 8.82 -14.96 20.28
C PRO A 317 8.50 -15.44 18.86
N PHE A 318 7.94 -14.56 18.01
CA PHE A 318 7.72 -14.86 16.60
C PHE A 318 9.05 -15.04 15.86
N TYR A 319 9.96 -14.05 15.95
CA TYR A 319 11.22 -14.07 15.20
C TYR A 319 12.14 -15.23 15.58
N VAL A 320 12.13 -15.69 16.84
CA VAL A 320 12.92 -16.84 17.30
C VAL A 320 12.42 -18.14 16.66
N SER A 321 11.11 -18.27 16.45
CA SER A 321 10.50 -19.48 15.86
C SER A 321 10.40 -19.44 14.34
N PHE A 322 10.46 -18.26 13.72
CA PHE A 322 10.25 -18.07 12.29
C PHE A 322 11.42 -18.59 11.46
N ARG A 323 11.12 -19.44 10.46
CA ARG A 323 12.06 -19.87 9.41
C ARG A 323 11.67 -19.22 8.09
N SER A 324 12.56 -18.38 7.56
CA SER A 324 12.36 -17.71 6.28
C SER A 324 12.79 -18.58 5.10
N GLN A 325 12.06 -18.49 3.99
CA GLN A 325 12.47 -19.04 2.68
C GLN A 325 13.33 -18.06 1.86
N ALA A 326 13.67 -16.90 2.42
CA ALA A 326 14.46 -15.88 1.75
C ALA A 326 15.90 -16.34 1.47
N GLY A 327 16.28 -16.40 0.19
CA GLY A 327 17.61 -16.75 -0.30
C GLY A 327 18.53 -15.55 -0.59
N GLY A 328 18.23 -14.36 -0.05
CA GLY A 328 18.99 -13.13 -0.27
C GLY A 328 18.57 -12.33 -1.50
N ILE A 329 19.38 -11.33 -1.88
CA ILE A 329 19.06 -10.39 -2.97
C ILE A 329 19.55 -10.93 -4.32
N GLY A 330 18.65 -10.97 -5.30
CA GLY A 330 18.90 -11.30 -6.71
C GLY A 330 18.82 -10.08 -7.62
N TRP A 331 19.47 -10.20 -8.78
CA TRP A 331 19.41 -9.21 -9.86
C TRP A 331 18.43 -9.67 -10.92
N VAL A 332 17.52 -8.80 -11.34
CA VAL A 332 16.48 -9.12 -12.35
C VAL A 332 17.07 -9.41 -13.73
N GLY A 333 18.17 -8.73 -14.07
CA GLY A 333 18.90 -8.96 -15.32
C GLY A 333 18.24 -8.29 -16.52
N ALA A 334 17.88 -9.07 -17.53
CA ALA A 334 17.39 -8.56 -18.82
C ALA A 334 15.87 -8.34 -18.89
N ILE A 335 15.12 -8.84 -17.89
CA ILE A 335 13.66 -8.69 -17.84
C ILE A 335 13.33 -7.23 -17.54
N LYS A 336 12.41 -6.66 -18.34
CA LYS A 336 11.97 -5.26 -18.23
C LYS A 336 10.45 -5.23 -18.23
N THR A 337 9.85 -4.59 -17.23
CA THR A 337 8.41 -4.34 -17.26
C THR A 337 8.08 -3.46 -18.46
N ARG A 338 7.07 -3.84 -19.25
CA ARG A 338 6.61 -3.00 -20.36
C ARG A 338 5.88 -1.78 -19.83
N TRP A 339 6.23 -0.60 -20.35
CA TRP A 339 5.71 0.67 -19.81
C TRP A 339 4.19 0.78 -19.92
N HIS A 340 3.57 0.26 -20.98
CA HIS A 340 2.12 0.32 -21.13
C HIS A 340 1.41 -0.58 -20.12
N GLN A 341 1.95 -1.76 -19.78
CA GLN A 341 1.41 -2.62 -18.71
C GLN A 341 1.56 -1.96 -17.33
N TYR A 342 2.69 -1.28 -17.09
CA TYR A 342 2.85 -0.47 -15.88
C TYR A 342 1.84 0.69 -15.80
N VAL A 343 1.55 1.34 -16.93
CA VAL A 343 0.51 2.38 -17.02
C VAL A 343 -0.88 1.78 -16.87
N LEU A 344 -1.15 0.58 -17.36
CA LEU A 344 -2.41 -0.10 -17.09
C LEU A 344 -2.59 -0.34 -15.59
N MET A 345 -1.52 -0.77 -14.90
CA MET A 345 -1.55 -1.01 -13.47
C MET A 345 -1.73 0.28 -12.65
N PHE A 346 -0.94 1.33 -12.91
CA PHE A 346 -0.87 2.51 -12.04
C PHE A 346 -1.31 3.84 -12.67
N GLY A 347 -1.82 3.84 -13.91
CA GLY A 347 -2.03 5.04 -14.72
C GLY A 347 -2.84 6.15 -14.06
N VAL A 348 -3.84 5.78 -13.25
CA VAL A 348 -4.66 6.75 -12.50
C VAL A 348 -3.81 7.51 -11.48
N PHE A 349 -2.96 6.80 -10.75
CA PHE A 349 -2.09 7.42 -9.76
C PHE A 349 -0.94 8.17 -10.40
N LEU A 350 -0.38 7.68 -11.51
CA LEU A 350 0.65 8.40 -12.25
C LEU A 350 0.16 9.77 -12.72
N TRP A 351 -1.08 9.84 -13.23
CA TRP A 351 -1.71 11.10 -13.62
C TRP A 351 -1.97 12.03 -12.43
N ALA A 352 -2.44 11.47 -11.31
CA ALA A 352 -2.68 12.25 -10.09
C ALA A 352 -1.36 12.81 -9.51
N ILE A 353 -0.31 12.00 -9.45
CA ILE A 353 1.02 12.37 -8.96
C ILE A 353 1.67 13.42 -9.86
N LEU A 354 1.52 13.32 -11.19
CA LEU A 354 1.96 14.38 -12.10
C LEU A 354 1.28 15.72 -11.77
N GLY A 355 -0.03 15.70 -11.50
CA GLY A 355 -0.77 16.87 -11.04
C GLY A 355 -0.24 17.43 -9.71
N LEU A 356 0.04 16.55 -8.74
CA LEU A 356 0.63 16.92 -7.45
C LEU A 356 2.02 17.57 -7.60
N ALA A 357 2.88 17.01 -8.47
CA ALA A 357 4.21 17.52 -8.73
C ALA A 357 4.17 18.92 -9.37
N LEU A 358 3.34 19.10 -10.42
CA LEU A 358 3.16 20.38 -11.09
C LEU A 358 2.55 21.45 -10.15
N TYR A 359 1.57 21.05 -9.34
CA TYR A 359 1.00 21.92 -8.31
C TYR A 359 2.06 22.35 -7.29
N SER A 360 2.84 21.41 -6.78
CA SER A 360 3.88 21.67 -5.78
C SER A 360 4.97 22.58 -6.34
N LEU A 361 5.43 22.33 -7.56
CA LEU A 361 6.38 23.18 -8.27
C LEU A 361 5.86 24.62 -8.39
N ARG A 362 4.62 24.78 -8.86
CA ARG A 362 3.99 26.11 -8.98
C ARG A 362 3.91 26.83 -7.64
N GLU A 363 3.53 26.13 -6.57
CA GLU A 363 3.42 26.75 -5.24
C GLU A 363 4.79 27.17 -4.71
N ILE A 364 5.84 26.36 -4.94
CA ILE A 364 7.20 26.71 -4.56
C ILE A 364 7.70 27.94 -5.32
N LEU A 365 7.57 27.96 -6.64
CA LEU A 365 7.96 29.10 -7.48
C LEU A 365 7.22 30.37 -7.06
N ARG A 366 5.92 30.26 -6.78
CA ARG A 366 5.12 31.41 -6.34
C ARG A 366 5.59 31.97 -4.99
N GLN A 367 5.85 31.11 -4.01
CA GLN A 367 6.24 31.57 -2.67
C GLN A 367 7.68 32.07 -2.61
N ARG A 368 8.56 31.60 -3.51
CA ARG A 368 9.98 31.95 -3.50
C ARG A 368 10.41 32.99 -4.57
N GLY A 369 9.54 33.37 -5.51
CA GLY A 369 9.82 34.40 -6.52
C GLY A 369 10.49 33.89 -7.80
N ALA A 370 11.03 34.81 -8.62
CA ALA A 370 11.43 34.57 -10.02
C ALA A 370 12.71 33.75 -10.24
N ALA A 371 13.60 33.62 -9.24
CA ALA A 371 14.84 32.84 -9.35
C ALA A 371 15.14 32.03 -8.08
N PRO A 372 14.25 31.10 -7.68
CA PRO A 372 14.42 30.38 -6.43
C PRO A 372 15.47 29.27 -6.61
N ARG A 373 16.52 29.29 -5.78
CA ARG A 373 17.52 28.22 -5.79
C ARG A 373 16.96 26.97 -5.10
N LEU A 374 17.03 25.84 -5.79
CA LEU A 374 16.78 24.51 -5.24
C LEU A 374 17.88 24.21 -4.19
N PRO A 375 17.55 23.66 -3.00
CA PRO A 375 18.57 23.24 -2.05
C PRO A 375 19.49 22.21 -2.70
N SER A 376 20.78 22.22 -2.35
CA SER A 376 21.81 21.34 -2.95
C SER A 376 21.41 19.87 -2.93
N LEU A 377 20.82 19.39 -1.83
CA LEU A 377 20.31 18.02 -1.71
C LEU A 377 19.17 17.73 -2.70
N GLY A 378 18.19 18.63 -2.80
CA GLY A 378 17.09 18.49 -3.76
C GLY A 378 17.58 18.54 -5.21
N MET A 379 18.60 19.36 -5.49
CA MET A 379 19.24 19.45 -6.80
C MET A 379 20.02 18.19 -7.16
N ALA A 380 20.82 17.65 -6.23
CA ALA A 380 21.55 16.40 -6.44
C ALA A 380 20.59 15.24 -6.72
N ILE A 381 19.49 15.12 -5.96
CA ILE A 381 18.47 14.10 -6.17
C ILE A 381 17.77 14.28 -7.52
N GLY A 382 17.31 15.51 -7.83
CA GLY A 382 16.61 15.79 -9.09
C GLY A 382 17.48 15.55 -10.32
N LEU A 383 18.73 16.02 -10.30
CA LEU A 383 19.69 15.80 -11.39
C LEU A 383 20.08 14.33 -11.52
N GLY A 384 20.33 13.63 -10.40
CA GLY A 384 20.64 12.21 -10.41
C GLY A 384 19.49 11.38 -10.98
N ALA A 385 18.26 11.67 -10.57
CA ALA A 385 17.06 11.02 -11.09
C ALA A 385 16.83 11.33 -12.59
N GLY A 386 17.05 12.58 -13.01
CA GLY A 386 16.98 12.97 -14.43
C GLY A 386 18.04 12.27 -15.28
N ALA A 387 19.29 12.21 -14.82
CA ALA A 387 20.37 11.50 -15.49
C ALA A 387 20.09 9.99 -15.58
N ALA A 388 19.60 9.38 -14.49
CA ALA A 388 19.17 7.98 -14.50
C ALA A 388 18.02 7.74 -15.49
N ALA A 389 17.01 8.61 -15.52
CA ALA A 389 15.91 8.50 -16.47
C ALA A 389 16.38 8.58 -17.93
N LEU A 390 17.27 9.51 -18.26
CA LEU A 390 17.87 9.63 -19.60
C LEU A 390 18.70 8.39 -19.97
N LEU A 391 19.48 7.85 -19.03
CA LEU A 391 20.23 6.61 -19.21
C LEU A 391 19.29 5.43 -19.51
N PHE A 392 18.20 5.31 -18.75
CA PHE A 392 17.21 4.25 -18.92
C PHE A 392 16.45 4.37 -20.24
N ILE A 393 16.09 5.59 -20.66
CA ILE A 393 15.53 5.85 -22.00
C ILE A 393 16.49 5.38 -23.10
N GLY A 394 17.78 5.72 -22.99
CA GLY A 394 18.81 5.27 -23.94
C GLY A 394 18.98 3.75 -24.00
N ARG A 395 18.54 3.01 -22.97
CA ARG A 395 18.56 1.55 -22.89
C ARG A 395 17.19 0.90 -23.18
N GLY A 396 16.20 1.69 -23.60
CA GLY A 396 14.82 1.26 -23.83
C GLY A 396 14.08 0.80 -22.56
N TRP A 397 14.55 1.19 -21.38
CA TRP A 397 14.00 0.78 -20.09
C TRP A 397 12.99 1.81 -19.55
N TRP A 398 11.88 1.94 -20.28
CA TRP A 398 10.91 3.02 -20.10
C TRP A 398 10.24 3.05 -18.72
N THR A 399 9.92 1.89 -18.12
CA THR A 399 9.32 1.81 -16.77
C THR A 399 10.29 2.33 -15.70
N ALA A 400 11.55 1.92 -15.76
CA ALA A 400 12.61 2.43 -14.89
C ALA A 400 12.82 3.95 -15.08
N ALA A 401 12.78 4.44 -16.32
CA ALA A 401 12.87 5.88 -16.59
C ALA A 401 11.72 6.68 -15.99
N LEU A 402 10.48 6.18 -16.16
CA LEU A 402 9.27 6.81 -15.66
C LEU A 402 9.26 6.89 -14.12
N THR A 403 9.55 5.76 -13.46
CA THR A 403 9.60 5.68 -11.99
C THR A 403 10.72 6.53 -11.40
N ALA A 404 11.91 6.53 -12.01
CA ALA A 404 13.02 7.40 -11.61
C ALA A 404 12.67 8.89 -11.75
N ALA A 405 12.13 9.30 -12.90
CA ALA A 405 11.81 10.70 -13.16
C ALA A 405 10.71 11.23 -12.23
N LEU A 406 9.59 10.52 -12.12
CA LEU A 406 8.47 10.95 -11.27
C LEU A 406 8.80 10.81 -9.78
N GLY A 407 9.42 9.70 -9.37
CA GLY A 407 9.74 9.43 -7.96
C GLY A 407 10.84 10.35 -7.44
N GLY A 408 11.94 10.48 -8.18
CA GLY A 408 13.03 11.40 -7.84
C GLY A 408 12.59 12.86 -7.91
N GLY A 409 11.76 13.22 -8.90
CA GLY A 409 11.14 14.55 -8.98
C GLY A 409 10.24 14.85 -7.78
N ALA A 410 9.38 13.93 -7.37
CA ALA A 410 8.53 14.09 -6.20
C ALA A 410 9.36 14.27 -4.91
N LEU A 411 10.41 13.48 -4.72
CA LEU A 411 11.31 13.62 -3.56
C LEU A 411 12.07 14.96 -3.57
N ALA A 412 12.59 15.38 -4.73
CA ALA A 412 13.26 16.66 -4.88
C ALA A 412 12.33 17.83 -4.57
N LEU A 413 11.07 17.77 -5.02
CA LEU A 413 10.03 18.75 -4.70
C LEU A 413 9.66 18.74 -3.22
N ALA A 414 9.60 17.57 -2.57
CA ALA A 414 9.35 17.48 -1.13
C ALA A 414 10.45 18.20 -0.33
N ILE A 415 11.71 17.93 -0.67
CA ILE A 415 12.89 18.55 -0.04
C ILE A 415 12.90 20.06 -0.30
N TRP A 416 12.62 20.50 -1.53
CA TRP A 416 12.59 21.92 -1.85
C TRP A 416 11.45 22.67 -1.17
N GLY A 417 10.27 22.07 -1.17
CA GLY A 417 9.08 22.63 -0.54
C GLY A 417 9.21 22.73 0.98
N CYS A 418 9.94 21.80 1.58
CA CYS A 418 10.22 21.79 3.02
C CYS A 418 11.46 22.61 3.41
N ALA A 419 12.35 22.97 2.48
CA ALA A 419 13.51 23.80 2.80
C ALA A 419 13.08 25.13 3.47
N PRO A 420 13.76 25.58 4.54
CA PRO A 420 13.46 26.86 5.17
C PRO A 420 13.75 28.00 4.19
N ALA A 421 12.81 28.93 4.01
CA ALA A 421 13.12 30.21 3.38
C ALA A 421 13.84 31.09 4.41
N ARG A 422 14.93 31.76 4.00
CA ARG A 422 15.55 32.80 4.83
C ARG A 422 14.56 33.96 4.93
N GLY A 423 14.04 34.21 6.13
CA GLY A 423 13.31 35.45 6.44
C GLY A 423 14.24 36.65 6.25
N GLY A 424 13.67 37.80 5.87
CA GLY A 424 14.43 39.05 5.70
C GLY A 424 14.91 39.66 7.02
N THR A 425 14.42 39.15 8.16
CA THR A 425 14.75 39.61 9.53
C THR A 425 15.02 38.41 10.43
N LEU A 426 15.88 38.59 11.45
CA LEU A 426 16.30 37.54 12.39
C LEU A 426 15.15 36.99 13.27
N ASP A 427 14.01 37.69 13.33
CA ASP A 427 12.87 37.35 14.18
C ASP A 427 11.72 36.63 13.44
N GLU A 428 11.77 36.50 12.11
CA GLU A 428 10.73 35.77 11.37
C GLU A 428 11.02 34.27 11.35
N ALA A 429 10.13 33.48 11.97
CA ALA A 429 10.17 32.03 11.92
C ALA A 429 10.26 31.53 10.46
N PRO A 430 11.16 30.58 10.14
CA PRO A 430 11.35 30.08 8.79
C PRO A 430 10.02 29.62 8.17
N ARG A 431 9.66 30.20 7.02
CA ARG A 431 8.48 29.77 6.25
C ARG A 431 8.93 28.84 5.15
N SER A 432 8.44 27.60 5.21
CA SER A 432 8.56 26.61 4.14
C SER A 432 7.53 26.88 3.03
N ALA A 433 7.87 26.54 1.78
CA ALA A 433 7.01 26.81 0.63
C ALA A 433 5.78 25.89 0.53
N LEU A 434 5.89 24.64 0.98
CA LEU A 434 4.77 23.68 0.99
C LEU A 434 4.29 23.42 2.42
N SER A 435 3.05 22.97 2.60
CA SER A 435 2.59 22.45 3.90
C SER A 435 3.28 21.12 4.24
N ALA A 436 3.29 20.73 5.52
CA ALA A 436 3.81 19.43 5.93
C ALA A 436 3.05 18.29 5.24
N SER A 437 1.72 18.40 5.11
CA SER A 437 0.88 17.45 4.37
C SER A 437 1.27 17.31 2.90
N ALA A 438 1.60 18.42 2.21
CA ALA A 438 2.03 18.37 0.81
C ALA A 438 3.40 17.70 0.67
N CYS A 439 4.35 18.01 1.56
CA CYS A 439 5.63 17.30 1.62
C CYS A 439 5.42 15.80 1.87
N PHE A 440 4.49 15.43 2.75
CA PHE A 440 4.19 14.02 3.03
C PHE A 440 3.52 13.30 1.86
N ALA A 441 2.59 13.96 1.16
CA ALA A 441 1.98 13.41 -0.05
C ALA A 441 3.02 13.16 -1.16
N LEU A 442 3.97 14.08 -1.35
CA LEU A 442 5.11 13.89 -2.26
C LEU A 442 6.04 12.75 -1.80
N LEU A 443 6.26 12.62 -0.48
CA LEU A 443 7.04 11.52 0.08
C LEU A 443 6.35 10.16 -0.16
N MET A 444 5.03 10.05 0.02
CA MET A 444 4.29 8.83 -0.30
C MET A 444 4.33 8.53 -1.80
N ALA A 445 4.19 9.53 -2.67
CA ALA A 445 4.34 9.36 -4.11
C ALA A 445 5.75 8.86 -4.49
N ALA A 446 6.79 9.46 -3.91
CA ALA A 446 8.17 9.05 -4.13
C ALA A 446 8.44 7.64 -3.60
N GLY A 447 7.95 7.30 -2.41
CA GLY A 447 8.08 5.98 -1.81
C GLY A 447 7.38 4.90 -2.64
N GLY A 448 6.14 5.14 -3.08
CA GLY A 448 5.42 4.21 -3.94
C GLY A 448 6.12 3.96 -5.28
N LEU A 449 6.58 5.03 -5.94
CA LEU A 449 7.35 4.92 -7.20
C LEU A 449 8.73 4.30 -7.02
N ALA A 450 9.37 4.50 -5.88
CA ALA A 450 10.64 3.86 -5.56
C ALA A 450 10.47 2.36 -5.31
N LEU A 451 9.41 1.94 -4.61
CA LEU A 451 9.10 0.52 -4.40
C LEU A 451 8.84 -0.17 -5.75
N THR A 452 7.92 0.36 -6.55
CA THR A 452 7.59 -0.23 -7.85
C THR A 452 8.73 -0.11 -8.88
N GLY A 453 9.57 0.93 -8.78
CA GLY A 453 10.76 1.06 -9.64
C GLY A 453 11.91 0.14 -9.21
N SER A 454 12.06 -0.15 -7.92
CA SER A 454 13.17 -0.96 -7.41
C SER A 454 13.14 -2.41 -7.92
N VAL A 455 11.94 -2.95 -8.16
CA VAL A 455 11.73 -4.32 -8.66
C VAL A 455 12.07 -4.49 -10.14
N GLU A 456 12.44 -3.41 -10.84
CA GLU A 456 13.10 -3.50 -12.15
C GLU A 456 14.54 -4.00 -11.99
N PHE A 457 15.19 -3.76 -10.85
CA PHE A 457 16.62 -4.02 -10.68
C PHE A 457 16.90 -5.21 -9.77
N LEU A 458 16.17 -5.27 -8.66
CA LEU A 458 16.44 -6.16 -7.54
C LEU A 458 15.19 -6.97 -7.18
N PHE A 459 15.40 -8.20 -6.74
CA PHE A 459 14.34 -9.00 -6.14
C PHE A 459 14.88 -9.84 -4.99
N LEU A 460 14.01 -10.30 -4.10
CA LEU A 460 14.39 -11.30 -3.11
C LEU A 460 14.27 -12.69 -3.74
N ARG A 461 15.35 -13.47 -3.70
CA ARG A 461 15.32 -14.87 -4.12
C ARG A 461 14.49 -15.67 -3.14
N ASP A 462 13.57 -16.46 -3.67
CA ASP A 462 12.81 -17.47 -2.96
C ASP A 462 12.80 -18.76 -3.80
N SER A 463 11.96 -19.73 -3.42
CA SER A 463 11.83 -21.03 -4.10
C SER A 463 11.44 -20.94 -5.58
N PHE A 464 10.86 -19.81 -6.04
CA PHE A 464 10.48 -19.62 -7.45
C PHE A 464 11.64 -19.09 -8.30
N GLY A 465 12.65 -18.47 -7.69
CA GLY A 465 13.81 -17.93 -8.41
C GLY A 465 13.50 -16.76 -9.36
N THR A 466 12.31 -16.16 -9.27
CA THR A 466 11.88 -15.02 -10.09
C THR A 466 11.52 -13.81 -9.21
N ARG A 467 11.32 -12.65 -9.83
CA ARG A 467 10.90 -11.44 -9.11
C ARG A 467 9.42 -11.41 -8.70
N MET A 468 8.65 -12.46 -9.01
CA MET A 468 7.20 -12.54 -8.86
C MET A 468 6.70 -12.04 -7.49
N ASN A 469 7.21 -12.61 -6.40
CA ASN A 469 6.78 -12.26 -5.04
C ASN A 469 7.28 -10.89 -4.60
N THR A 470 8.40 -10.41 -5.14
CA THR A 470 8.89 -9.06 -4.83
C THR A 470 8.02 -8.01 -5.51
N VAL A 471 7.67 -8.22 -6.79
CA VAL A 471 6.72 -7.36 -7.52
C VAL A 471 5.41 -7.29 -6.75
N PHE A 472 4.83 -8.44 -6.39
CA PHE A 472 3.59 -8.51 -5.63
C PHE A 472 3.62 -7.64 -4.37
N LYS A 473 4.56 -7.92 -3.47
CA LYS A 473 4.60 -7.25 -2.16
C LYS A 473 4.87 -5.75 -2.30
N PHE A 474 5.73 -5.35 -3.24
CA PHE A 474 6.13 -3.95 -3.42
C PHE A 474 5.06 -3.16 -4.19
N TYR A 475 4.40 -3.76 -5.17
CA TYR A 475 3.29 -3.14 -5.89
C TYR A 475 2.09 -2.93 -4.98
N TYR A 476 1.78 -3.88 -4.11
CA TYR A 476 0.68 -3.76 -3.14
C TYR A 476 0.90 -2.57 -2.19
N GLN A 477 2.11 -2.43 -1.64
CA GLN A 477 2.48 -1.27 -0.81
C GLN A 477 2.54 0.03 -1.63
N GLY A 478 3.10 -0.02 -2.84
CA GLY A 478 3.15 1.11 -3.77
C GLY A 478 1.76 1.65 -4.10
N TRP A 479 0.78 0.76 -4.28
CA TRP A 479 -0.63 1.11 -4.50
C TRP A 479 -1.19 1.94 -3.35
N ALA A 480 -1.02 1.47 -2.11
CA ALA A 480 -1.54 2.18 -0.92
C ALA A 480 -0.92 3.59 -0.79
N LEU A 481 0.40 3.70 -0.95
CA LEU A 481 1.11 4.98 -0.89
C LEU A 481 0.69 5.95 -2.00
N MET A 482 0.67 5.47 -3.25
CA MET A 482 0.28 6.28 -4.41
C MET A 482 -1.21 6.65 -4.38
N GLY A 483 -2.08 5.77 -3.89
CA GLY A 483 -3.51 6.04 -3.71
C GLY A 483 -3.79 7.17 -2.72
N LEU A 484 -3.13 7.15 -1.55
CA LEU A 484 -3.23 8.23 -0.56
C LEU A 484 -2.63 9.56 -1.08
N ALA A 485 -1.49 9.50 -1.77
CA ALA A 485 -0.90 10.66 -2.42
C ALA A 485 -1.85 11.26 -3.49
N SER A 486 -2.54 10.40 -4.25
CA SER A 486 -3.50 10.79 -5.29
C SER A 486 -4.76 11.45 -4.70
N ALA A 487 -5.24 10.97 -3.55
CA ALA A 487 -6.35 11.61 -2.83
C ALA A 487 -5.99 13.04 -2.40
N TYR A 488 -4.79 13.22 -1.84
CA TYR A 488 -4.28 14.56 -1.51
C TYR A 488 -4.04 15.42 -2.77
N ALA A 489 -3.58 14.82 -3.87
CA ALA A 489 -3.37 15.52 -5.14
C ALA A 489 -4.67 16.15 -5.66
N ALA A 490 -5.77 15.39 -5.70
CA ALA A 490 -7.08 15.88 -6.09
C ALA A 490 -7.50 17.08 -5.23
N TYR A 491 -7.38 16.95 -3.91
CA TYR A 491 -7.69 18.03 -2.97
C TYR A 491 -6.80 19.28 -3.16
N GLY A 492 -5.47 19.11 -3.21
CA GLY A 492 -4.50 20.20 -3.30
C GLY A 492 -4.57 20.96 -4.62
N VAL A 493 -4.66 20.24 -5.75
CA VAL A 493 -4.81 20.82 -7.09
C VAL A 493 -6.12 21.59 -7.18
N TRP A 494 -7.23 21.02 -6.69
CA TRP A 494 -8.54 21.70 -6.71
C TRP A 494 -8.56 22.95 -5.82
N ARG A 495 -8.00 22.89 -4.61
CA ARG A 495 -7.94 24.05 -3.70
C ARG A 495 -7.13 25.22 -4.26
N SER A 496 -6.15 24.96 -5.11
CA SER A 496 -5.43 26.02 -5.83
C SER A 496 -6.34 26.89 -6.73
N ALA A 497 -7.62 26.50 -6.90
CA ALA A 497 -8.61 27.10 -7.79
C ALA A 497 -8.84 28.60 -7.60
N ALA A 498 -8.91 29.07 -6.37
CA ALA A 498 -9.32 30.43 -6.04
C ALA A 498 -8.41 31.54 -6.59
N ARG A 499 -7.19 31.21 -7.06
CA ARG A 499 -6.13 32.19 -7.38
C ARG A 499 -5.50 32.00 -8.77
N ALA A 500 -6.15 31.32 -9.71
CA ALA A 500 -5.60 31.10 -11.05
C ALA A 500 -6.32 31.92 -12.13
N ASN A 501 -5.55 32.35 -13.14
CA ASN A 501 -6.08 32.92 -14.38
C ASN A 501 -6.91 31.87 -15.17
N TRP A 502 -7.53 32.30 -16.26
CA TRP A 502 -8.41 31.45 -17.08
C TRP A 502 -7.70 30.19 -17.60
N VAL A 503 -6.45 30.31 -18.09
CA VAL A 503 -5.64 29.18 -18.55
C VAL A 503 -5.42 28.16 -17.43
N GLY A 504 -5.02 28.62 -16.24
CA GLY A 504 -4.82 27.76 -15.09
C GLY A 504 -6.11 27.10 -14.59
N ARG A 505 -7.28 27.73 -14.79
CA ARG A 505 -8.58 27.10 -14.54
C ARG A 505 -8.87 26.00 -15.56
N MET A 506 -8.66 26.28 -16.84
CA MET A 506 -8.86 25.31 -17.93
C MET A 506 -7.98 24.08 -17.79
N LEU A 507 -6.66 24.25 -17.61
CA LEU A 507 -5.72 23.13 -17.47
C LEU A 507 -6.06 22.21 -16.29
N ARG A 508 -6.53 22.78 -15.18
CA ARG A 508 -7.00 21.98 -14.04
C ARG A 508 -8.32 21.28 -14.32
N GLY A 509 -9.25 21.94 -15.04
CA GLY A 509 -10.50 21.33 -15.46
C GLY A 509 -10.24 20.10 -16.35
N VAL A 510 -9.33 20.24 -17.32
CA VAL A 510 -8.88 19.13 -18.17
C VAL A 510 -8.21 18.05 -17.34
N TRP A 511 -7.27 18.41 -16.45
CA TRP A 511 -6.60 17.45 -15.58
C TRP A 511 -7.58 16.68 -14.70
N GLY A 512 -8.55 17.37 -14.09
CA GLY A 512 -9.57 16.77 -13.25
C GLY A 512 -10.52 15.87 -14.04
N LEU A 513 -10.92 16.29 -15.24
CA LEU A 513 -11.75 15.49 -16.15
C LEU A 513 -11.04 14.19 -16.55
N VAL A 514 -9.75 14.27 -16.90
CA VAL A 514 -8.94 13.08 -17.22
C VAL A 514 -8.80 12.19 -15.98
N LEU A 515 -8.55 12.75 -14.80
CA LEU A 515 -8.46 11.96 -13.56
C LEU A 515 -9.76 11.23 -13.26
N VAL A 516 -10.92 11.89 -13.42
CA VAL A 516 -12.24 11.28 -13.25
C VAL A 516 -12.47 10.19 -14.30
N GLY A 517 -12.14 10.45 -15.57
CA GLY A 517 -12.25 9.46 -16.64
C GLY A 517 -11.42 8.20 -16.36
N LEU A 518 -10.15 8.37 -15.98
CA LEU A 518 -9.27 7.27 -15.58
C LEU A 518 -9.80 6.53 -14.34
N ALA A 519 -10.29 7.25 -13.33
CA ALA A 519 -10.89 6.66 -12.14
C ALA A 519 -12.13 5.81 -12.47
N LEU A 520 -12.99 6.27 -13.39
CA LEU A 520 -14.14 5.52 -13.88
C LEU A 520 -13.70 4.28 -14.68
N CYS A 521 -12.67 4.40 -15.52
CA CYS A 521 -12.10 3.25 -16.23
C CYS A 521 -11.57 2.18 -15.26
N GLY A 522 -10.85 2.55 -14.21
CA GLY A 522 -10.38 1.57 -13.22
C GLY A 522 -11.49 1.02 -12.33
N ALA A 523 -12.48 1.85 -11.96
CA ALA A 523 -13.67 1.40 -11.23
C ALA A 523 -14.53 0.39 -12.01
N SER A 524 -14.40 0.36 -13.34
CA SER A 524 -15.12 -0.60 -14.17
C SER A 524 -14.77 -2.05 -13.80
N TYR A 525 -13.51 -2.33 -13.46
CA TYR A 525 -13.10 -3.63 -12.92
C TYR A 525 -13.90 -3.96 -11.65
N THR A 526 -13.89 -3.03 -10.70
CA THR A 526 -14.53 -3.19 -9.39
C THR A 526 -15.99 -3.55 -9.51
N LEU A 527 -16.72 -2.85 -10.38
CA LEU A 527 -18.15 -3.07 -10.61
C LEU A 527 -18.40 -4.41 -11.33
N VAL A 528 -17.73 -4.64 -12.47
CA VAL A 528 -18.02 -5.77 -13.34
C VAL A 528 -17.50 -7.09 -12.77
N ALA A 529 -16.31 -7.09 -12.16
CA ALA A 529 -15.74 -8.28 -11.53
C ALA A 529 -16.54 -8.70 -10.29
N THR A 530 -17.07 -7.76 -9.50
CA THR A 530 -17.98 -8.06 -8.38
C THR A 530 -19.25 -8.73 -8.86
N TYR A 531 -19.90 -8.15 -9.88
CA TYR A 531 -21.12 -8.72 -10.47
C TYR A 531 -20.88 -10.13 -11.03
N SER A 532 -19.81 -10.30 -11.81
CA SER A 532 -19.45 -11.58 -12.42
C SER A 532 -19.12 -12.65 -11.37
N LYS A 533 -18.30 -12.32 -10.36
CA LYS A 533 -17.92 -13.25 -9.29
C LYS A 533 -19.05 -13.58 -8.30
N ALA A 534 -20.06 -12.72 -8.23
CA ALA A 534 -21.30 -12.99 -7.52
C ALA A 534 -22.28 -13.85 -8.34
N ASP A 535 -21.91 -14.29 -9.55
CA ASP A 535 -22.80 -14.97 -10.51
C ASP A 535 -24.09 -14.16 -10.73
N GLY A 536 -23.92 -12.85 -10.94
CA GLY A 536 -25.03 -11.91 -11.06
C GLY A 536 -25.94 -11.84 -9.83
N PHE A 537 -25.41 -12.18 -8.66
CA PHE A 537 -26.15 -12.27 -7.38
C PHE A 537 -27.31 -13.28 -7.38
N ARG A 538 -27.27 -14.29 -8.25
CA ARG A 538 -28.31 -15.33 -8.35
C ARG A 538 -28.25 -16.36 -7.22
N GLY A 539 -27.09 -16.52 -6.58
CA GLY A 539 -26.89 -17.49 -5.50
C GLY A 539 -27.57 -17.10 -4.19
N THR A 540 -27.95 -18.09 -3.38
CA THR A 540 -28.48 -17.85 -2.03
C THR A 540 -27.38 -17.32 -1.10
N PRO A 541 -27.55 -16.12 -0.50
CA PRO A 541 -26.57 -15.55 0.42
C PRO A 541 -26.27 -16.48 1.61
N THR A 542 -25.00 -16.62 1.94
CA THR A 542 -24.52 -17.32 3.14
C THR A 542 -23.18 -16.74 3.56
N LEU A 543 -22.86 -16.84 4.84
CA LEU A 543 -21.51 -16.60 5.36
C LEU A 543 -20.76 -17.90 5.67
N ASP A 544 -21.45 -19.04 5.71
CA ASP A 544 -20.82 -20.34 5.92
C ASP A 544 -20.05 -20.76 4.66
N GLY A 545 -18.74 -20.58 4.72
CA GLY A 545 -17.83 -20.89 3.63
C GLY A 545 -17.58 -22.38 3.39
N THR A 546 -18.12 -23.26 4.24
CA THR A 546 -18.03 -24.73 4.06
C THR A 546 -19.29 -25.34 3.45
N ARG A 547 -20.35 -24.54 3.25
CA ARG A 547 -21.64 -25.01 2.72
C ARG A 547 -21.50 -25.70 1.35
N TYR A 548 -20.55 -25.28 0.52
CA TYR A 548 -20.30 -25.90 -0.78
C TYR A 548 -19.86 -27.36 -0.66
N VAL A 549 -19.13 -27.74 0.40
CA VAL A 549 -18.70 -29.13 0.61
C VAL A 549 -19.93 -30.02 0.81
N ALA A 550 -20.89 -29.60 1.63
CA ALA A 550 -22.15 -30.34 1.79
C ALA A 550 -22.93 -30.49 0.48
N ARG A 551 -22.87 -29.48 -0.39
CA ARG A 551 -23.58 -29.47 -1.68
C ARG A 551 -22.92 -30.34 -2.75
N TYR A 552 -21.59 -30.29 -2.87
CA TYR A 552 -20.85 -30.91 -3.97
C TYR A 552 -20.13 -32.20 -3.58
N ARG A 553 -19.86 -32.41 -2.29
CA ARG A 553 -19.13 -33.55 -1.69
C ARG A 553 -19.80 -34.02 -0.39
N PRO A 554 -21.07 -34.50 -0.42
CA PRO A 554 -21.82 -34.81 0.79
C PRO A 554 -21.18 -35.89 1.66
N ALA A 555 -20.57 -36.93 1.07
CA ALA A 555 -19.89 -37.98 1.81
C ALA A 555 -18.65 -37.45 2.56
N GLU A 556 -17.85 -36.58 1.93
CA GLU A 556 -16.70 -35.92 2.59
C GLU A 556 -17.18 -35.00 3.72
N TYR A 557 -18.28 -34.28 3.50
CA TYR A 557 -18.88 -33.42 4.53
C TYR A 557 -19.33 -34.23 5.76
N GLU A 558 -19.99 -35.37 5.56
CA GLU A 558 -20.38 -36.29 6.63
C GLU A 558 -19.17 -36.86 7.38
N ALA A 559 -18.11 -37.24 6.66
CA ALA A 559 -16.85 -37.70 7.27
C ALA A 559 -16.20 -36.60 8.12
N ILE A 560 -16.13 -35.36 7.63
CA ILE A 560 -15.62 -34.20 8.38
C ILE A 560 -16.43 -33.98 9.65
N ARG A 561 -17.77 -34.03 9.56
CA ARG A 561 -18.68 -33.86 10.72
C ARG A 561 -18.51 -34.98 11.73
N TRP A 562 -18.38 -36.22 11.27
CA TRP A 562 -18.12 -37.37 12.13
C TRP A 562 -16.79 -37.21 12.86
N LEU A 563 -15.72 -36.84 12.16
CA LEU A 563 -14.39 -36.59 12.76
C LEU A 563 -14.44 -35.45 13.79
N GLN A 564 -15.12 -34.35 13.50
CA GLN A 564 -15.27 -33.24 14.44
C GLN A 564 -16.00 -33.65 15.74
N ALA A 565 -16.93 -34.61 15.66
CA ALA A 565 -17.70 -35.09 16.80
C ALA A 565 -17.00 -36.21 17.60
N HIS A 566 -16.12 -37.00 16.96
CA HIS A 566 -15.56 -38.22 17.56
C HIS A 566 -14.04 -38.21 17.75
N ALA A 567 -13.30 -37.34 17.05
CA ALA A 567 -11.85 -37.28 17.21
C ALA A 567 -11.46 -36.68 18.57
N ALA A 568 -10.46 -37.29 19.21
CA ALA A 568 -9.88 -36.74 20.44
C ALA A 568 -9.26 -35.35 20.19
N GLU A 569 -9.28 -34.49 21.20
CA GLU A 569 -8.61 -33.19 21.11
C GLU A 569 -7.10 -33.41 20.85
N GLY A 570 -6.56 -32.74 19.83
CA GLY A 570 -5.17 -32.91 19.42
C GLY A 570 -4.89 -34.14 18.57
N ALA A 571 -5.91 -34.93 18.18
CA ALA A 571 -5.74 -36.02 17.23
C ALA A 571 -5.19 -35.52 15.89
N VAL A 572 -4.27 -36.29 15.33
CA VAL A 572 -3.63 -36.04 14.03
C VAL A 572 -4.16 -37.06 13.04
N MET A 573 -4.48 -36.61 11.82
CA MET A 573 -4.81 -37.50 10.72
C MET A 573 -3.51 -38.03 10.10
N LEU A 574 -3.34 -39.36 10.09
CA LEU A 574 -2.26 -40.01 9.39
C LEU A 574 -2.69 -40.21 7.93
N GLU A 575 -2.02 -39.54 7.01
CA GLU A 575 -2.14 -39.78 5.58
C GLU A 575 -1.05 -40.78 5.17
N ALA A 576 -1.45 -41.93 4.63
CA ALA A 576 -0.50 -42.83 3.99
C ALA A 576 -0.08 -42.17 2.66
N PRO A 577 1.21 -42.18 2.28
CA PRO A 577 1.60 -41.71 0.95
C PRO A 577 0.88 -42.57 -0.09
N GLY A 578 -0.15 -42.02 -0.71
CA GLY A 578 -0.81 -42.64 -1.85
C GLY A 578 0.21 -42.71 -2.98
N GLY A 579 0.55 -43.92 -3.42
CA GLY A 579 1.31 -44.09 -4.65
C GLY A 579 0.47 -43.55 -5.81
N SER A 580 0.83 -42.38 -6.31
CA SER A 580 0.33 -41.82 -7.56
C SER A 580 1.08 -42.41 -8.74
#